data_AF-A0A2T6LHF4-F1
#
_entry.id   AF-A0A2T6LHF4-F1
#
_cell.length_a   1.000
_cell.length_b   1.000
_cell.length_c   1.000
_cell.angle_alpha   90.00
_cell.angle_beta   90.00
_cell.angle_gamma   90.00
#
_symmetry.space_group_name_H-M   'P 1'
#
loop_
_entity.id
_entity.type
_entity.pdbx_description
1 polymer ?
#
loop_
_entity_poly.entity_id
_entity_poly.type
_entity_poly.pdbx_seq_one_letter_code
_entity_poly.pdbx_strand_id
1 'polypeptide(L)'
;MTARRLSRPSPRLLTMGVAAVLALGLLGEGGATDTAAAAAGTTTPTAAEPSAQRGLRFAPASSTVEGYTYDGYVYLDSAVWMAAYGEGYEFLTKRAKASDPVTLTKTVIRGDKRTTTKAPAAIVDGLDGFKNGLTVQVVDANGNVLLKKSRSLCLGGAERQRVEPTGNTEPIYPGFCGGNWFTKSTVFGIEQGWAAKLDTYFEVKTTRRNLRMTVTISDPVANFLGLPADGRSVSQRVKVVDECQLVDCGEVGEALLGTPDEGFSTLAEGEPTPQEKHVRTLSGGSHAVHGDSTESTHRTNLFTIDGESQAHGGDHPALGQPGSTPSNDKPAKDTLPDLVSVPAWQIGSERDGGVDRLTFNAHEWNAGPAPLVVEGYRRGAGEVMDAYQFFYRDGKEVGSTRTGTMKYHDAPEHDHWHFLDFASYELVKPDGSLVTTSGKQSWCLVPTDPVDLSVPGAAWRPEATGLDSACGDRSALWLREVLPAGWGDTYSQYQTQAFNLTGVPNGTYKIKITVNPNGNLHERTTANNVSYRTVVLGGRPGARTVKVPPYQGVDTEVPVTEE
;
A
#
# COMPACT_ATOMS: atom_id res chain seq x y z
N MET A 1 5.02 64.64 36.67
CA MET A 1 6.37 64.17 37.02
C MET A 1 6.99 63.60 35.76
N THR A 2 7.68 64.42 34.95
CA THR A 2 9.17 64.52 34.92
C THR A 2 9.85 63.16 34.74
N ALA A 3 10.72 62.90 33.76
CA ALA A 3 11.27 63.68 32.68
C ALA A 3 12.22 62.77 31.88
N ARG A 4 12.23 62.92 30.53
CA ARG A 4 13.44 63.06 29.67
C ARG A 4 14.37 61.83 29.50
N ARG A 5 15.06 61.56 28.37
CA ARG A 5 15.28 62.24 27.06
C ARG A 5 16.00 61.23 26.11
N LEU A 6 15.56 61.09 24.85
CA LEU A 6 16.15 61.58 23.57
C LEU A 6 17.40 60.81 23.09
N SER A 7 17.51 60.35 21.84
CA SER A 7 17.46 61.17 20.61
C SER A 7 17.36 60.36 19.30
N ARG A 8 16.64 60.94 18.32
CA ARG A 8 16.55 60.67 16.85
C ARG A 8 17.83 61.20 16.12
N PRO A 9 18.04 61.14 14.77
CA PRO A 9 17.11 60.90 13.63
C PRO A 9 17.64 60.10 12.39
N SER A 10 16.74 59.90 11.41
CA SER A 10 16.95 59.60 9.97
C SER A 10 17.75 60.71 9.24
N PRO A 11 18.24 60.59 7.97
CA PRO A 11 17.36 60.60 6.78
C PRO A 11 17.85 59.96 5.43
N ARG A 12 16.88 59.65 4.56
CA ARG A 12 16.75 59.91 3.10
C ARG A 12 17.95 59.94 2.10
N LEU A 13 17.71 59.22 0.98
CA LEU A 13 17.81 59.59 -0.47
C LEU A 13 19.15 59.58 -1.24
N LEU A 14 19.03 59.05 -2.49
CA LEU A 14 19.66 59.42 -3.79
C LEU A 14 20.59 58.38 -4.49
N THR A 15 20.00 57.69 -5.49
CA THR A 15 20.33 57.62 -6.93
C THR A 15 21.77 57.63 -7.49
N MET A 16 21.91 56.90 -8.61
CA MET A 16 22.97 56.90 -9.67
C MET A 16 24.26 56.16 -9.32
N GLY A 17 24.94 55.39 -10.17
CA GLY A 17 24.87 55.18 -11.62
C GLY A 17 26.30 55.00 -12.16
N VAL A 18 26.55 53.92 -12.92
CA VAL A 18 27.59 53.71 -13.97
C VAL A 18 29.09 53.86 -13.60
N ALA A 19 29.90 52.82 -13.87
CA ALA A 19 31.03 52.81 -14.83
C ALA A 19 32.07 51.72 -14.55
N ALA A 20 32.49 51.06 -15.64
CA ALA A 20 33.64 50.17 -15.73
C ALA A 20 34.97 50.93 -15.74
N VAL A 21 36.06 50.31 -15.23
CA VAL A 21 37.44 50.69 -15.57
C VAL A 21 38.31 49.44 -15.65
N LEU A 22 38.87 49.22 -16.86
CA LEU A 22 40.07 48.44 -17.16
C LEU A 22 41.31 49.17 -16.65
N ALA A 23 42.30 48.44 -16.12
CA ALA A 23 43.70 48.89 -16.13
C ALA A 23 44.66 47.71 -16.34
N LEU A 24 45.39 47.80 -17.45
CA LEU A 24 46.54 46.99 -17.86
C LEU A 24 47.81 47.45 -17.12
N GLY A 25 48.73 46.53 -16.87
CA GLY A 25 50.12 46.84 -16.50
C GLY A 25 51.06 45.66 -16.77
N LEU A 26 51.73 45.67 -17.92
CA LEU A 26 52.96 44.92 -18.24
C LEU A 26 54.15 45.60 -17.50
N LEU A 27 55.28 44.99 -17.14
CA LEU A 27 56.28 44.26 -17.91
C LEU A 27 57.24 43.50 -16.95
N GLY A 28 57.84 42.42 -17.46
CA GLY A 28 59.01 41.76 -16.86
C GLY A 28 59.49 40.61 -17.74
N GLU A 29 60.34 40.93 -18.73
CA GLU A 29 60.96 39.98 -19.66
C GLU A 29 62.02 39.11 -18.99
N GLY A 30 62.07 37.84 -19.38
CA GLY A 30 63.13 36.88 -19.03
C GLY A 30 62.96 35.63 -19.87
N GLY A 31 63.62 35.62 -21.03
CA GLY A 31 63.52 34.55 -22.01
C GLY A 31 64.11 33.22 -21.54
N ALA A 32 63.43 32.15 -21.90
CA ALA A 32 64.03 30.84 -22.13
C ALA A 32 63.25 30.20 -23.28
N THR A 33 63.87 30.17 -24.44
CA THR A 33 63.47 29.34 -25.57
C THR A 33 63.74 27.90 -25.17
N ASP A 34 62.69 27.11 -24.99
CA ASP A 34 62.81 25.65 -25.10
C ASP A 34 61.76 25.11 -26.08
N THR A 35 62.32 24.39 -27.02
CA THR A 35 61.74 23.78 -28.20
C THR A 35 60.61 22.81 -27.87
N ALA A 36 59.56 22.89 -28.68
CA ALA A 36 58.46 21.95 -28.72
C ALA A 36 58.94 20.50 -28.86
N ALA A 37 58.69 19.69 -27.83
CA ALA A 37 58.56 18.24 -28.00
C ALA A 37 57.07 17.93 -28.19
N ALA A 38 56.71 17.54 -29.40
CA ALA A 38 55.41 16.95 -29.70
C ALA A 38 55.28 15.64 -28.92
N ALA A 39 54.71 15.71 -27.71
CA ALA A 39 54.14 14.54 -27.09
C ALA A 39 52.89 14.20 -27.90
N ALA A 40 52.98 13.15 -28.72
CA ALA A 40 51.81 12.50 -29.27
C ALA A 40 50.92 12.10 -28.09
N GLY A 41 49.91 12.92 -27.82
CA GLY A 41 48.82 12.56 -26.94
C GLY A 41 48.13 11.37 -27.59
N THR A 42 48.47 10.17 -27.15
CA THR A 42 47.58 9.03 -27.28
C THR A 42 46.30 9.45 -26.58
N THR A 43 45.32 9.91 -27.36
CA THR A 43 43.92 9.84 -26.96
C THR A 43 43.65 8.37 -26.77
N THR A 44 43.87 7.88 -25.55
CA THR A 44 43.25 6.64 -25.10
C THR A 44 41.78 6.84 -25.42
N PRO A 45 41.15 6.00 -26.26
CA PRO A 45 39.71 6.05 -26.36
C PRO A 45 39.23 5.88 -24.93
N THR A 46 38.52 6.87 -24.39
CA THR A 46 37.68 6.62 -23.24
C THR A 46 36.89 5.39 -23.63
N ALA A 47 37.21 4.26 -23.01
CA ALA A 47 36.46 3.04 -23.21
C ALA A 47 35.02 3.47 -22.99
N ALA A 48 34.20 3.39 -24.04
CA ALA A 48 32.77 3.52 -23.87
C ALA A 48 32.44 2.60 -22.69
N GLU A 49 31.84 3.17 -21.63
CA GLU A 49 31.35 2.37 -20.53
C GLU A 49 30.66 1.17 -21.16
N PRO A 50 31.02 -0.08 -20.78
CA PRO A 50 30.41 -1.25 -21.37
C PRO A 50 28.92 -1.03 -21.24
N SER A 51 28.21 -0.90 -22.36
CA SER A 51 26.80 -0.52 -22.35
C SER A 51 26.13 -1.43 -21.33
N ALA A 52 25.76 -0.89 -20.16
CA ALA A 52 25.24 -1.70 -19.08
C ALA A 52 24.10 -2.52 -19.69
N GLN A 53 24.28 -3.84 -19.75
CA GLN A 53 23.39 -4.67 -20.54
C GLN A 53 21.99 -4.50 -19.95
N ARG A 54 21.08 -3.92 -20.75
CA ARG A 54 19.73 -3.59 -20.31
C ARG A 54 18.97 -4.85 -19.89
N GLY A 55 17.99 -4.65 -19.02
CA GLY A 55 16.98 -5.63 -18.66
C GLY A 55 17.13 -6.19 -17.26
N LEU A 56 16.33 -7.23 -17.00
CA LEU A 56 16.24 -7.85 -15.69
C LEU A 56 17.51 -8.61 -15.31
N ARG A 57 17.89 -8.54 -14.04
CA ARG A 57 18.99 -9.27 -13.43
C ARG A 57 18.55 -9.86 -12.12
N PHE A 58 18.79 -11.16 -11.97
CA PHE A 58 18.49 -11.93 -10.78
C PHE A 58 19.81 -12.21 -10.06
N ALA A 59 19.97 -11.68 -8.84
CA ALA A 59 21.24 -11.75 -8.13
C ALA A 59 21.05 -11.81 -6.60
N PRO A 60 21.93 -12.53 -5.88
CA PRO A 60 21.93 -12.51 -4.42
C PRO A 60 22.57 -11.22 -3.89
N ALA A 61 22.14 -10.79 -2.71
CA ALA A 61 22.86 -9.78 -1.94
C ALA A 61 24.22 -10.29 -1.41
N SER A 62 24.38 -11.59 -1.21
CA SER A 62 25.58 -12.22 -0.63
C SER A 62 25.74 -13.68 -1.05
N SER A 63 26.96 -14.21 -1.05
CA SER A 63 27.21 -15.66 -1.24
C SER A 63 26.83 -16.52 -0.03
N THR A 64 26.53 -15.89 1.11
CA THR A 64 26.11 -16.53 2.36
C THR A 64 24.91 -15.79 2.94
N VAL A 65 23.90 -16.53 3.41
CA VAL A 65 22.77 -16.01 4.18
C VAL A 65 22.75 -16.61 5.58
N GLU A 66 22.16 -15.91 6.53
CA GLU A 66 21.93 -16.45 7.87
C GLU A 66 20.61 -17.23 7.89
N GLY A 67 20.58 -18.30 8.68
CA GLY A 67 19.36 -19.07 8.95
C GLY A 67 19.19 -19.26 10.44
N TYR A 68 17.99 -19.07 10.94
CA TYR A 68 17.75 -19.04 12.39
C TYR A 68 17.14 -20.36 12.85
N THR A 69 17.70 -20.96 13.90
CA THR A 69 17.15 -22.22 14.45
C THR A 69 16.13 -21.95 15.52
N TYR A 70 14.93 -22.51 15.37
CA TYR A 70 13.91 -22.49 16.42
C TYR A 70 13.01 -23.72 16.29
N ASP A 71 12.72 -24.37 17.42
CA ASP A 71 11.86 -25.57 17.54
C ASP A 71 12.16 -26.71 16.52
N GLY A 72 13.44 -26.98 16.24
CA GLY A 72 13.84 -28.02 15.29
C GLY A 72 13.64 -27.67 13.81
N TYR A 73 13.35 -26.40 13.52
CA TYR A 73 13.34 -25.81 12.20
C TYR A 73 14.52 -24.86 12.01
N VAL A 74 14.87 -24.63 10.74
CA VAL A 74 15.72 -23.53 10.30
C VAL A 74 14.89 -22.63 9.40
N TYR A 75 14.78 -21.36 9.78
CA TYR A 75 14.09 -20.31 9.04
C TYR A 75 15.11 -19.59 8.15
N LEU A 76 14.79 -19.44 6.86
CA LEU A 76 15.73 -19.02 5.83
C LEU A 76 15.11 -17.98 4.91
N ASP A 77 15.87 -16.93 4.59
CA ASP A 77 15.59 -16.03 3.47
C ASP A 77 16.86 -15.89 2.62
N SER A 78 16.72 -16.06 1.31
CA SER A 78 17.83 -16.02 0.35
C SER A 78 18.34 -14.59 0.10
N ALA A 79 17.54 -13.56 0.43
CA ALA A 79 17.82 -12.17 0.10
C ALA A 79 18.24 -12.00 -1.37
N VAL A 80 17.49 -12.63 -2.27
CA VAL A 80 17.71 -12.57 -3.72
C VAL A 80 16.82 -11.49 -4.32
N TRP A 81 17.41 -10.72 -5.23
CA TRP A 81 16.79 -9.54 -5.82
C TRP A 81 16.58 -9.72 -7.31
N MET A 82 15.48 -9.15 -7.81
CA MET A 82 15.27 -8.89 -9.22
C MET A 82 15.48 -7.40 -9.46
N ALA A 83 16.45 -7.05 -10.30
CA ALA A 83 16.83 -5.68 -10.62
C ALA A 83 16.58 -5.35 -12.10
N ALA A 84 16.12 -4.14 -12.41
CA ALA A 84 15.88 -3.68 -13.78
C ALA A 84 16.87 -2.58 -14.18
N TYR A 85 17.78 -2.89 -15.11
CA TYR A 85 18.84 -1.97 -15.56
C TYR A 85 18.50 -1.32 -16.90
N GLY A 86 18.57 0.01 -16.98
CA GLY A 86 18.39 0.77 -18.23
C GLY A 86 17.03 0.65 -18.94
N GLU A 87 16.06 -0.04 -18.33
CA GLU A 87 14.67 -0.17 -18.76
C GLU A 87 13.76 -0.60 -17.60
N GLY A 88 12.47 -0.27 -17.67
CA GLY A 88 11.46 -0.65 -16.67
C GLY A 88 10.56 -1.78 -17.15
N TYR A 89 9.95 -2.48 -16.20
CA TYR A 89 9.07 -3.62 -16.43
C TYR A 89 7.76 -3.43 -15.65
N GLU A 90 6.67 -3.23 -16.39
CA GLU A 90 5.31 -3.16 -15.85
C GLU A 90 4.58 -4.47 -16.13
N PHE A 91 3.81 -4.94 -15.18
CA PHE A 91 2.92 -6.08 -15.32
C PHE A 91 1.50 -5.66 -14.95
N LEU A 92 0.56 -6.04 -15.80
CA LEU A 92 -0.86 -5.79 -15.60
C LEU A 92 -1.61 -7.10 -15.66
N THR A 93 -2.28 -7.44 -14.55
CA THR A 93 -3.19 -8.58 -14.46
C THR A 93 -4.64 -8.11 -14.58
N LYS A 94 -5.50 -8.87 -15.27
CA LYS A 94 -6.92 -8.53 -15.46
C LYS A 94 -7.83 -9.76 -15.51
N ARG A 95 -8.98 -9.67 -14.83
CA ARG A 95 -10.16 -10.54 -15.00
C ARG A 95 -11.44 -9.69 -15.05
N ALA A 96 -12.48 -10.20 -15.72
CA ALA A 96 -13.77 -9.49 -15.82
C ALA A 96 -14.73 -9.86 -14.69
N LYS A 97 -14.77 -11.15 -14.32
CA LYS A 97 -15.49 -11.69 -13.16
C LYS A 97 -14.54 -12.41 -12.21
N ALA A 98 -14.96 -12.60 -10.97
CA ALA A 98 -14.17 -13.26 -9.94
C ALA A 98 -13.73 -14.69 -10.34
N SER A 99 -14.59 -15.44 -11.05
CA SER A 99 -14.28 -16.79 -11.56
C SER A 99 -13.58 -16.83 -12.92
N ASP A 100 -13.46 -15.70 -13.61
CA ASP A 100 -12.83 -15.68 -14.93
C ASP A 100 -11.31 -15.88 -14.78
N PRO A 101 -10.67 -16.60 -15.73
CA PRO A 101 -9.23 -16.73 -15.73
C PRO A 101 -8.55 -15.37 -15.89
N VAL A 102 -7.49 -15.14 -15.12
CA VAL A 102 -6.72 -13.90 -15.18
C VAL A 102 -5.81 -13.91 -16.41
N THR A 103 -5.71 -12.75 -17.06
CA THR A 103 -4.71 -12.48 -18.10
C THR A 103 -3.59 -11.61 -17.53
N LEU A 104 -2.35 -11.86 -17.93
CA LEU A 104 -1.19 -11.06 -17.55
C LEU A 104 -0.51 -10.50 -18.81
N THR A 105 -0.13 -9.22 -18.76
CA THR A 105 0.71 -8.58 -19.77
C THR A 105 1.97 -8.02 -19.14
N LYS A 106 3.07 -8.04 -19.89
CA LYS A 106 4.35 -7.40 -19.56
C LYS A 106 4.59 -6.25 -20.51
N THR A 107 4.81 -5.04 -20.00
CA THR A 107 5.24 -3.89 -20.78
C THR A 107 6.69 -3.54 -20.42
N VAL A 108 7.58 -3.61 -21.40
CA VAL A 108 8.97 -3.13 -21.27
C VAL A 108 9.01 -1.66 -21.68
N ILE A 109 9.54 -0.80 -20.80
CA ILE A 109 9.54 0.66 -20.91
C ILE A 109 10.98 1.16 -21.07
N ARG A 110 11.25 1.88 -22.17
CA ARG A 110 12.56 2.45 -22.53
C ARG A 110 12.40 3.90 -22.95
N GLY A 111 12.49 4.82 -21.99
CA GLY A 111 12.03 6.19 -22.20
C GLY A 111 10.57 6.16 -22.66
N ASP A 112 10.27 6.81 -23.78
CA ASP A 112 8.91 6.85 -24.34
C ASP A 112 8.48 5.56 -25.04
N LYS A 113 9.42 4.65 -25.34
CA LYS A 113 9.11 3.41 -26.04
C LYS A 113 8.53 2.38 -25.08
N ARG A 114 7.30 1.94 -25.36
CA ARG A 114 6.61 0.87 -24.63
C ARG A 114 6.41 -0.35 -25.54
N THR A 115 6.74 -1.55 -25.06
CA THR A 115 6.53 -2.81 -25.79
C THR A 115 5.78 -3.80 -24.89
N THR A 116 4.54 -4.10 -25.23
CA THR A 116 3.65 -4.96 -24.44
C THR A 116 3.52 -6.36 -25.04
N THR A 117 3.71 -7.39 -24.22
CA THR A 117 3.58 -8.79 -24.60
C THR A 117 2.65 -9.51 -23.61
N LYS A 118 1.71 -10.31 -24.12
CA LYS A 118 0.83 -11.13 -23.29
C LYS A 118 1.54 -12.41 -22.84
N ALA A 119 1.40 -12.75 -21.56
CA ALA A 119 1.92 -14.01 -21.02
C ALA A 119 1.09 -15.21 -21.49
N PRO A 120 1.73 -16.37 -21.74
CA PRO A 120 1.01 -17.63 -21.88
C PRO A 120 0.18 -17.93 -20.63
N ALA A 121 -1.07 -18.34 -20.77
CA ALA A 121 -1.95 -18.62 -19.64
C ALA A 121 -1.37 -19.68 -18.66
N ALA A 122 -0.55 -20.60 -19.15
CA ALA A 122 0.08 -21.65 -18.36
C ALA A 122 1.08 -21.14 -17.30
N ILE A 123 1.57 -19.90 -17.43
CA ILE A 123 2.53 -19.29 -16.49
C ILE A 123 1.90 -18.20 -15.62
N VAL A 124 0.59 -17.97 -15.72
CA VAL A 124 -0.13 -16.95 -14.95
C VAL A 124 -0.71 -17.61 -13.70
N ASP A 125 -0.46 -17.00 -12.54
CA ASP A 125 -1.08 -17.40 -11.27
C ASP A 125 -1.99 -16.31 -10.76
N GLY A 126 -3.27 -16.42 -11.12
CA GLY A 126 -4.28 -15.45 -10.69
C GLY A 126 -3.80 -14.00 -10.84
N LEU A 127 -3.95 -13.24 -9.75
CA LEU A 127 -3.47 -11.86 -9.62
C LEU A 127 -2.08 -11.79 -8.97
N ASP A 128 -1.53 -12.92 -8.53
CA ASP A 128 -0.31 -13.08 -7.73
C ASP A 128 0.97 -13.09 -8.58
N GLY A 129 0.81 -13.18 -9.90
CA GLY A 129 1.88 -12.99 -10.87
C GLY A 129 2.16 -14.26 -11.66
N PHE A 130 3.36 -14.83 -11.49
CA PHE A 130 3.83 -15.94 -12.31
C PHE A 130 3.81 -17.29 -11.59
N LYS A 131 3.02 -18.22 -12.12
CA LYS A 131 2.81 -19.55 -11.55
C LYS A 131 4.08 -20.37 -11.50
N ASN A 132 4.39 -20.92 -10.31
CA ASN A 132 5.62 -21.69 -10.07
C ASN A 132 6.86 -20.95 -10.62
N GLY A 133 6.86 -19.63 -10.50
CA GLY A 133 7.93 -18.79 -11.05
C GLY A 133 9.21 -18.87 -10.23
N LEU A 134 9.10 -19.21 -8.93
CA LEU A 134 10.21 -19.24 -8.00
C LEU A 134 10.29 -20.61 -7.31
N THR A 135 11.42 -21.29 -7.42
CA THR A 135 11.69 -22.55 -6.73
C THR A 135 12.84 -22.38 -5.76
N VAL A 136 12.65 -22.80 -4.51
CA VAL A 136 13.69 -22.88 -3.50
C VAL A 136 13.99 -24.32 -3.15
N GLN A 137 15.28 -24.64 -3.19
CA GLN A 137 15.82 -25.94 -2.82
C GLN A 137 16.86 -25.77 -1.70
N VAL A 138 16.72 -26.55 -0.63
CA VAL A 138 17.70 -26.59 0.46
C VAL A 138 18.29 -27.99 0.53
N VAL A 139 19.62 -28.08 0.53
CA VAL A 139 20.36 -29.34 0.64
C VAL A 139 21.30 -29.30 1.85
N ASP A 140 21.60 -30.49 2.40
CA ASP A 140 22.64 -30.65 3.40
C ASP A 140 24.06 -30.67 2.79
N ALA A 141 25.07 -30.78 3.65
CA ALA A 141 26.48 -30.90 3.23
C ALA A 141 26.78 -32.14 2.35
N ASN A 142 25.95 -33.18 2.39
CA ASN A 142 26.09 -34.39 1.58
C ASN A 142 25.33 -34.30 0.25
N GLY A 143 24.60 -33.21 0.01
CA GLY A 143 23.75 -33.02 -1.17
C GLY A 143 22.35 -33.64 -1.05
N ASN A 144 21.93 -34.12 0.13
CA ASN A 144 20.57 -34.60 0.34
C ASN A 144 19.60 -33.43 0.36
N VAL A 145 18.52 -33.54 -0.43
CA VAL A 145 17.47 -32.52 -0.50
C VAL A 145 16.61 -32.58 0.76
N LEU A 146 16.62 -31.48 1.52
CA LEU A 146 15.78 -31.29 2.72
C LEU A 146 14.46 -30.60 2.37
N LEU A 147 14.50 -29.67 1.42
CA LEU A 147 13.34 -28.93 0.93
C LEU A 147 13.47 -28.72 -0.57
N LYS A 148 12.36 -28.86 -1.29
CA LYS A 148 12.19 -28.31 -2.64
C LYS A 148 10.74 -27.88 -2.80
N LYS A 149 10.50 -26.57 -2.79
CA LYS A 149 9.16 -25.99 -2.93
C LYS A 149 9.18 -24.92 -4.02
N SER A 150 8.06 -24.81 -4.73
CA SER A 150 7.82 -23.72 -5.68
C SER A 150 6.69 -22.86 -5.18
N ARG A 151 6.76 -21.57 -5.47
CA ARG A 151 5.70 -20.60 -5.23
C ARG A 151 5.58 -19.66 -6.42
N SER A 152 4.57 -18.80 -6.37
CA SER A 152 4.39 -17.79 -7.39
C SER A 152 5.45 -16.69 -7.29
N LEU A 153 5.91 -16.23 -8.45
CA LEU A 153 6.86 -15.12 -8.52
C LEU A 153 6.09 -13.81 -8.65
N CYS A 154 6.07 -13.05 -7.56
CA CYS A 154 5.67 -11.66 -7.55
C CYS A 154 6.87 -10.76 -7.84
N LEU A 155 6.74 -9.84 -8.81
CA LEU A 155 7.78 -8.85 -9.14
C LEU A 155 7.49 -7.45 -8.59
N GLY A 156 6.45 -7.30 -7.76
CA GLY A 156 6.24 -6.10 -6.94
C GLY A 156 7.23 -6.05 -5.78
N GLY A 157 7.23 -7.10 -4.94
CA GLY A 157 8.14 -7.31 -3.80
C GLY A 157 8.01 -6.25 -2.70
N ALA A 158 7.85 -6.67 -1.44
CA ALA A 158 7.64 -5.72 -0.34
C ALA A 158 8.84 -4.78 -0.14
N GLU A 159 10.06 -5.33 -0.23
CA GLU A 159 11.30 -4.55 -0.15
C GLU A 159 11.78 -4.12 -1.55
N ARG A 160 12.02 -2.82 -1.71
CA ARG A 160 12.48 -2.20 -2.95
C ARG A 160 13.69 -1.31 -2.71
N GLN A 161 14.67 -1.36 -3.60
CA GLN A 161 15.94 -0.64 -3.47
C GLN A 161 16.38 -0.04 -4.80
N ARG A 162 17.01 1.15 -4.74
CA ARG A 162 17.66 1.77 -5.89
C ARG A 162 18.98 1.05 -6.18
N VAL A 163 19.15 0.56 -7.40
CA VAL A 163 20.38 -0.09 -7.88
C VAL A 163 21.14 0.76 -8.89
N GLU A 164 20.50 1.80 -9.45
CA GLU A 164 21.15 2.82 -10.26
C GLU A 164 20.85 4.21 -9.67
N PRO A 165 21.79 5.17 -9.77
CA PRO A 165 21.51 6.57 -9.42
C PRO A 165 20.57 7.24 -10.45
N THR A 166 20.35 6.59 -11.59
CA THR A 166 19.41 6.97 -12.64
C THR A 166 18.05 6.34 -12.42
N GLY A 167 16.97 7.05 -12.72
CA GLY A 167 15.59 6.60 -12.47
C GLY A 167 14.92 7.41 -11.36
N ASN A 168 13.68 7.07 -11.03
CA ASN A 168 12.92 7.81 -10.02
C ASN A 168 13.53 7.68 -8.63
N THR A 169 13.39 8.73 -7.83
CA THR A 169 13.84 8.75 -6.43
C THR A 169 12.95 7.92 -5.53
N GLU A 170 11.67 7.80 -5.89
CA GLU A 170 10.66 7.00 -5.20
C GLU A 170 10.17 5.87 -6.11
N PRO A 171 9.81 4.70 -5.56
CA PRO A 171 9.30 3.61 -6.36
C PRO A 171 7.90 3.93 -6.89
N ILE A 172 7.59 3.51 -8.11
CA ILE A 172 6.30 3.75 -8.79
C ILE A 172 5.30 2.64 -8.47
N TYR A 173 5.74 1.39 -8.60
CA TYR A 173 4.85 0.23 -8.47
C TYR A 173 4.60 -0.14 -7.01
N PRO A 174 3.47 -0.80 -6.66
CA PRO A 174 3.24 -1.30 -5.31
C PRO A 174 4.25 -2.38 -4.92
N GLY A 175 4.44 -2.55 -3.62
CA GLY A 175 5.28 -3.62 -3.05
C GLY A 175 4.57 -4.97 -2.93
N PHE A 176 3.47 -5.20 -3.64
CA PHE A 176 2.68 -6.43 -3.55
C PHE A 176 2.21 -6.91 -4.92
N CYS A 177 1.78 -8.16 -4.97
CA CYS A 177 0.95 -8.74 -6.02
C CYS A 177 -0.31 -9.31 -5.36
N GLY A 178 -1.27 -9.77 -6.15
CA GLY A 178 -2.49 -10.36 -5.61
C GLY A 178 -3.57 -9.34 -5.27
N GLY A 179 -4.65 -9.84 -4.69
CA GLY A 179 -5.83 -9.07 -4.32
C GLY A 179 -6.95 -10.00 -3.83
N ASN A 180 -8.05 -9.43 -3.39
CA ASN A 180 -9.18 -10.21 -2.87
C ASN A 180 -10.12 -10.72 -3.99
N TRP A 181 -11.25 -11.33 -3.60
CA TRP A 181 -12.25 -11.86 -4.53
C TRP A 181 -12.85 -10.82 -5.50
N PHE A 182 -12.80 -9.54 -5.14
CA PHE A 182 -13.37 -8.43 -5.91
C PHE A 182 -12.35 -7.70 -6.78
N THR A 183 -11.06 -7.94 -6.57
CA THR A 183 -10.00 -7.36 -7.39
C THR A 183 -10.16 -7.80 -8.84
N LYS A 184 -10.31 -6.83 -9.75
CA LYS A 184 -10.43 -7.00 -11.20
C LYS A 184 -9.09 -6.84 -11.90
N SER A 185 -8.23 -5.97 -11.38
CA SER A 185 -6.89 -5.76 -11.93
C SER A 185 -5.88 -5.34 -10.87
N THR A 186 -4.65 -5.83 -11.02
CA THR A 186 -3.48 -5.31 -10.30
C THR A 186 -2.40 -4.88 -11.28
N VAL A 187 -1.63 -3.88 -10.87
CA VAL A 187 -0.42 -3.42 -11.54
C VAL A 187 0.74 -3.63 -10.58
N PHE A 188 1.82 -4.24 -11.05
CA PHE A 188 3.08 -4.39 -10.31
C PHE A 188 4.25 -4.34 -11.28
N GLY A 189 5.46 -4.16 -10.77
CA GLY A 189 6.61 -4.02 -11.66
C GLY A 189 7.87 -3.56 -10.97
N ILE A 190 8.92 -3.42 -11.77
CA ILE A 190 10.22 -2.92 -11.36
C ILE A 190 10.58 -1.80 -12.31
N GLU A 191 10.64 -0.57 -11.80
CA GLU A 191 11.04 0.58 -12.60
C GLU A 191 12.55 0.56 -12.91
N GLN A 192 12.95 1.33 -13.93
CA GLN A 192 14.36 1.42 -14.31
C GLN A 192 15.22 1.93 -13.16
N GLY A 193 16.31 1.23 -12.88
CA GLY A 193 17.24 1.57 -11.81
C GLY A 193 16.82 1.07 -10.43
N TRP A 194 15.79 0.22 -10.35
CA TRP A 194 15.29 -0.34 -9.11
C TRP A 194 15.40 -1.87 -9.07
N ALA A 195 15.32 -2.41 -7.86
CA ALA A 195 15.23 -3.82 -7.59
C ALA A 195 14.17 -4.13 -6.54
N ALA A 196 13.51 -5.27 -6.71
CA ALA A 196 12.56 -5.83 -5.77
C ALA A 196 13.14 -7.11 -5.15
N LYS A 197 13.05 -7.25 -3.83
CA LYS A 197 13.42 -8.49 -3.14
C LYS A 197 12.36 -9.54 -3.44
N LEU A 198 12.80 -10.74 -3.76
CA LEU A 198 11.90 -11.85 -4.03
C LEU A 198 11.54 -12.56 -2.74
N ASP A 199 10.31 -13.03 -2.66
CA ASP A 199 9.84 -13.80 -1.51
C ASP A 199 10.47 -15.20 -1.50
N THR A 200 11.61 -15.29 -0.80
CA THR A 200 12.38 -16.53 -0.65
C THR A 200 12.39 -17.04 0.78
N TYR A 201 11.40 -16.65 1.59
CA TYR A 201 11.32 -17.08 2.98
C TYR A 201 10.78 -18.50 3.11
N PHE A 202 11.53 -19.43 3.71
CA PHE A 202 11.07 -20.80 3.95
C PHE A 202 11.53 -21.35 5.30
N GLU A 203 10.70 -22.19 5.88
CA GLU A 203 11.05 -23.05 7.02
C GLU A 203 11.50 -24.45 6.53
N VAL A 204 12.55 -24.97 7.16
CA VAL A 204 13.08 -26.32 6.89
C VAL A 204 13.22 -27.08 8.19
N LYS A 205 12.50 -28.20 8.33
CA LYS A 205 12.62 -29.09 9.48
C LYS A 205 13.98 -29.78 9.50
N THR A 206 14.94 -29.25 10.26
CA THR A 206 16.28 -29.81 10.38
C THR A 206 17.05 -29.23 11.56
N THR A 207 17.98 -30.00 12.12
CA THR A 207 18.97 -29.52 13.11
C THR A 207 20.37 -29.36 12.49
N ARG A 208 20.49 -29.53 11.17
CA ARG A 208 21.76 -29.45 10.45
C ARG A 208 22.19 -28.00 10.28
N ARG A 209 23.46 -27.71 10.56
CA ARG A 209 24.02 -26.35 10.49
C ARG A 209 24.68 -25.98 9.16
N ASN A 210 25.08 -26.97 8.36
CA ASN A 210 25.72 -26.77 7.07
C ASN A 210 24.72 -27.04 5.96
N LEU A 211 24.07 -25.98 5.48
CA LEU A 211 23.08 -26.05 4.42
C LEU A 211 23.50 -25.21 3.21
N ARG A 212 22.97 -25.59 2.05
CA ARG A 212 23.05 -24.79 0.83
C ARG A 212 21.65 -24.58 0.29
N MET A 213 21.30 -23.32 0.07
CA MET A 213 20.03 -22.90 -0.51
C MET A 213 20.27 -22.55 -1.98
N THR A 214 19.36 -22.97 -2.85
CA THR A 214 19.36 -22.61 -4.27
C THR A 214 18.00 -22.09 -4.66
N VAL A 215 17.98 -20.88 -5.21
CA VAL A 215 16.77 -20.22 -5.72
C VAL A 215 16.85 -20.22 -7.23
N THR A 216 15.77 -20.64 -7.88
CA THR A 216 15.71 -20.75 -9.34
C THR A 216 14.43 -20.15 -9.87
N ILE A 217 14.53 -19.37 -10.94
CA ILE A 217 13.37 -18.93 -11.72
C ILE A 217 13.07 -19.98 -12.77
N SER A 218 11.82 -20.43 -12.86
CA SER A 218 11.44 -21.48 -13.80
C SER A 218 11.66 -21.05 -15.26
N ASP A 219 12.09 -21.99 -16.11
CA ASP A 219 12.40 -21.67 -17.51
C ASP A 219 11.24 -21.01 -18.27
N PRO A 220 9.97 -21.43 -18.14
CA PRO A 220 8.85 -20.76 -18.81
C PRO A 220 8.75 -19.27 -18.43
N VAL A 221 8.93 -18.96 -17.14
CA VAL A 221 8.86 -17.59 -16.63
C VAL A 221 10.10 -16.81 -17.01
N ALA A 222 11.30 -17.37 -16.83
CA ALA A 222 12.56 -16.73 -17.19
C ALA A 222 12.64 -16.40 -18.70
N ASN A 223 12.17 -17.31 -19.56
CA ASN A 223 12.07 -17.07 -21.00
C ASN A 223 11.10 -15.93 -21.32
N PHE A 224 9.93 -15.91 -20.67
CA PHE A 224 8.96 -14.83 -20.86
C PHE A 224 9.50 -13.48 -20.38
N LEU A 225 10.20 -13.45 -19.25
CA LEU A 225 10.82 -12.25 -18.69
C LEU A 225 11.99 -11.75 -19.57
N GLY A 226 12.69 -12.67 -20.24
CA GLY A 226 13.88 -12.37 -21.05
C GLY A 226 15.18 -12.51 -20.27
N LEU A 227 15.19 -13.34 -19.21
CA LEU A 227 16.38 -13.60 -18.40
C LEU A 227 17.37 -14.52 -19.16
N PRO A 228 18.67 -14.20 -19.18
CA PRO A 228 19.67 -15.05 -19.80
C PRO A 228 19.81 -16.37 -19.02
N ALA A 229 20.23 -17.44 -19.69
CA ALA A 229 20.25 -18.79 -19.10
C ALA A 229 21.18 -18.92 -17.88
N ASP A 230 22.30 -18.19 -17.89
CA ASP A 230 23.30 -18.12 -16.81
C ASP A 230 22.86 -17.26 -15.61
N GLY A 231 21.73 -16.56 -15.71
CA GLY A 231 21.20 -15.68 -14.66
C GLY A 231 19.87 -16.13 -14.06
N ARG A 232 19.54 -17.42 -14.09
CA ARG A 232 18.23 -17.95 -13.61
C ARG A 232 18.29 -18.66 -12.27
N SER A 233 19.49 -18.94 -11.76
CA SER A 233 19.67 -19.71 -10.53
C SER A 233 20.81 -19.14 -9.71
N VAL A 234 20.62 -19.14 -8.40
CA VAL A 234 21.56 -18.60 -7.41
C VAL A 234 21.67 -19.59 -6.28
N SER A 235 22.90 -20.00 -5.95
CA SER A 235 23.19 -20.86 -4.81
C SER A 235 23.96 -20.10 -3.73
N GLN A 236 23.49 -20.17 -2.50
CA GLN A 236 24.09 -19.51 -1.33
C GLN A 236 24.38 -20.53 -0.23
N ARG A 237 25.46 -20.29 0.52
CA ARG A 237 25.70 -21.02 1.78
C ARG A 237 24.77 -20.48 2.84
N VAL A 238 24.28 -21.36 3.71
CA VAL A 238 23.51 -20.96 4.88
C VAL A 238 24.40 -21.09 6.11
N LYS A 239 24.55 -19.98 6.85
CA LYS A 239 25.16 -19.96 8.17
C LYS A 239 24.04 -20.05 9.19
N VAL A 240 23.92 -21.20 9.84
CA VAL A 240 22.86 -21.44 10.82
C VAL A 240 23.24 -20.83 12.18
N VAL A 241 22.46 -19.84 12.61
CA VAL A 241 22.59 -19.09 13.86
C VAL A 241 21.54 -19.58 14.85
N ASP A 242 21.96 -19.76 16.10
CA ASP A 242 21.09 -20.13 17.21
C ASP A 242 20.78 -18.85 17.99
N GLU A 243 19.61 -18.28 17.72
CA GLU A 243 19.23 -16.96 18.25
C GLU A 243 18.94 -16.98 19.75
N CYS A 244 18.67 -18.16 20.31
CA CYS A 244 18.56 -18.38 21.75
C CYS A 244 19.90 -18.24 22.49
N GLN A 245 21.00 -18.02 21.76
CA GLN A 245 22.28 -17.62 22.33
C GLN A 245 22.53 -16.10 22.31
N LEU A 246 21.65 -15.33 21.64
CA LEU A 246 21.80 -13.87 21.46
C LEU A 246 20.71 -13.08 22.17
N VAL A 247 19.49 -13.62 22.29
CA VAL A 247 18.36 -12.97 22.96
C VAL A 247 17.54 -14.06 23.67
N ASP A 248 17.07 -13.79 24.89
CA ASP A 248 16.27 -14.76 25.67
C ASP A 248 15.00 -15.13 24.90
N CYS A 249 14.88 -16.39 24.48
CA CYS A 249 13.92 -16.89 23.49
C CYS A 249 12.45 -16.98 23.99
N GLY A 250 12.09 -16.22 25.03
CA GLY A 250 10.71 -16.04 25.45
C GLY A 250 9.90 -15.12 24.52
N GLU A 251 10.55 -14.16 23.84
CA GLU A 251 9.87 -13.10 23.06
C GLU A 251 10.24 -13.05 21.56
N VAL A 252 11.37 -13.62 21.14
CA VAL A 252 11.89 -13.44 19.76
C VAL A 252 11.19 -14.32 18.73
N GLY A 253 10.65 -15.46 19.16
CA GLY A 253 9.88 -16.35 18.29
C GLY A 253 8.67 -15.63 17.68
N GLU A 254 8.03 -14.75 18.45
CA GLU A 254 6.86 -13.97 18.02
C GLU A 254 7.22 -12.71 17.20
N ALA A 255 8.49 -12.27 17.21
CA ALA A 255 8.95 -11.12 16.45
C ALA A 255 9.53 -11.46 15.06
N LEU A 256 10.04 -12.68 14.87
CA LEU A 256 10.61 -13.18 13.61
C LEU A 256 9.67 -14.07 12.81
N LEU A 257 8.82 -14.83 13.51
CA LEU A 257 7.56 -15.26 12.95
C LEU A 257 6.70 -14.01 13.00
N GLY A 258 6.76 -13.15 11.98
CA GLY A 258 5.74 -12.12 11.86
C GLY A 258 4.42 -12.83 12.11
N THR A 259 3.75 -12.49 13.21
CA THR A 259 2.49 -13.11 13.55
C THR A 259 1.66 -12.98 12.29
N PRO A 260 1.15 -14.08 11.70
CA PRO A 260 -0.03 -13.89 10.87
C PRO A 260 -0.97 -13.09 11.78
N ASP A 261 -1.45 -11.94 11.32
CA ASP A 261 -2.48 -11.18 12.01
C ASP A 261 -3.74 -12.06 11.94
N GLU A 262 -3.73 -13.15 12.71
CA GLU A 262 -4.82 -14.05 13.01
C GLU A 262 -5.70 -13.23 13.93
N GLY A 263 -6.48 -12.33 13.32
CA GLY A 263 -7.69 -11.80 13.90
C GLY A 263 -8.71 -12.92 14.11
N PHE A 264 -8.41 -13.83 15.03
CA PHE A 264 -9.37 -14.76 15.62
C PHE A 264 -9.02 -14.94 17.10
N SER A 265 -9.63 -14.09 17.92
CA SER A 265 -9.68 -14.28 19.37
C SER A 265 -10.31 -15.64 19.70
N THR A 266 -9.50 -16.59 20.18
CA THR A 266 -10.02 -17.72 20.95
C THR A 266 -10.01 -17.34 22.42
N LEU A 267 -11.20 -17.06 22.95
CA LEU A 267 -11.45 -16.81 24.36
C LEU A 267 -11.14 -18.06 25.20
N ALA A 268 -10.16 -17.95 26.10
CA ALA A 268 -10.23 -18.35 27.50
C ALA A 268 -8.87 -18.04 28.15
N GLU A 269 -8.83 -17.22 29.21
CA GLU A 269 -8.16 -17.48 30.51
C GLU A 269 -8.25 -16.21 31.41
N GLY A 270 -8.70 -16.41 32.66
CA GLY A 270 -8.44 -15.65 33.91
C GLY A 270 -8.50 -14.11 33.97
N GLU A 271 -9.27 -13.58 34.94
CA GLU A 271 -9.23 -12.15 35.32
C GLU A 271 -7.81 -11.68 35.76
N PRO A 272 -7.28 -10.57 35.22
CA PRO A 272 -5.98 -10.01 35.63
C PRO A 272 -6.08 -9.18 36.92
N THR A 273 -4.97 -9.17 37.66
CA THR A 273 -4.86 -8.55 38.99
C THR A 273 -4.75 -7.01 38.92
N PRO A 274 -5.05 -6.28 40.02
CA PRO A 274 -5.08 -4.81 40.02
C PRO A 274 -3.76 -4.11 39.64
N GLN A 275 -2.61 -4.80 39.66
CA GLN A 275 -1.31 -4.25 39.26
C GLN A 275 -1.07 -4.27 37.74
N GLU A 276 -1.79 -5.10 36.97
CA GLU A 276 -1.72 -5.14 35.50
C GLU A 276 -2.54 -4.02 34.83
N LYS A 277 -3.41 -3.35 35.58
CA LYS A 277 -4.19 -2.19 35.10
C LYS A 277 -3.40 -0.90 34.99
N HIS A 278 -2.20 -0.81 35.57
CA HIS A 278 -1.43 0.45 35.55
C HIS A 278 -0.42 0.53 34.38
N VAL A 279 0.01 -0.60 33.83
CA VAL A 279 0.98 -0.64 32.71
C VAL A 279 0.29 -0.60 31.34
N ARG A 280 -0.97 -1.04 31.24
CA ARG A 280 -1.76 -0.96 29.98
C ARG A 280 -2.20 0.45 29.58
N THR A 281 -2.04 1.45 30.44
CA THR A 281 -2.36 2.86 30.15
C THR A 281 -1.32 3.58 29.29
N LEU A 282 -0.21 2.93 28.92
CA LEU A 282 0.91 3.55 28.19
C LEU A 282 1.30 2.85 26.88
N SER A 283 0.52 1.85 26.43
CA SER A 283 0.80 1.08 25.20
C SER A 283 -0.48 0.76 24.41
N GLY A 284 -1.35 1.75 24.24
CA GLY A 284 -2.51 1.65 23.35
C GLY A 284 -2.18 2.24 21.98
N GLY A 285 -2.35 1.45 20.93
CA GLY A 285 -2.31 1.89 19.53
C GLY A 285 -1.17 1.29 18.72
N SER A 286 -1.37 0.07 18.18
CA SER A 286 -0.49 -0.50 17.16
C SER A 286 -1.22 -1.58 16.35
N HIS A 287 -2.07 -1.17 15.40
CA HIS A 287 -2.30 -1.90 14.14
C HIS A 287 -2.27 -0.87 13.02
N ALA A 288 -1.08 -0.35 12.78
CA ALA A 288 -0.63 0.21 11.52
C ALA A 288 0.89 0.14 11.61
N VAL A 289 1.51 -0.75 10.84
CA VAL A 289 2.97 -0.78 10.74
C VAL A 289 3.39 0.51 10.05
N HIS A 290 3.72 1.53 10.84
CA HIS A 290 4.42 2.72 10.38
C HIS A 290 5.80 2.74 11.02
N GLY A 291 6.81 2.75 10.17
CA GLY A 291 8.19 2.99 10.57
C GLY A 291 8.30 4.33 11.29
N ASP A 292 9.08 4.31 12.37
CA ASP A 292 9.54 5.48 13.09
C ASP A 292 10.16 6.50 12.11
N SER A 293 9.52 7.67 11.98
CA SER A 293 10.15 8.85 11.40
C SER A 293 9.73 10.07 12.22
N THR A 294 10.55 10.36 13.23
CA THR A 294 10.61 11.66 13.88
C THR A 294 11.22 12.68 12.92
N GLU A 295 10.45 13.16 11.92
CA GLU A 295 10.71 14.45 11.26
C GLU A 295 9.50 14.92 10.45
N SER A 296 8.88 16.03 10.87
CA SER A 296 7.79 16.66 10.14
C SER A 296 8.31 17.25 8.83
N THR A 297 8.01 16.62 7.69
CA THR A 297 8.16 17.26 6.38
C THR A 297 6.88 17.08 5.56
N HIS A 298 6.18 18.20 5.35
CA HIS A 298 5.05 18.31 4.43
C HIS A 298 5.47 17.92 3.00
N ARG A 299 5.00 16.79 2.47
CA ARG A 299 4.92 16.56 1.02
C ARG A 299 3.70 15.73 0.65
N THR A 300 2.73 16.41 0.04
CA THR A 300 1.67 15.80 -0.77
C THR A 300 2.29 15.20 -2.03
N ASN A 301 2.08 13.90 -2.28
CA ASN A 301 2.49 13.25 -3.52
C ASN A 301 1.29 12.51 -4.16
N LEU A 302 0.42 13.28 -4.84
CA LEU A 302 -0.61 12.77 -5.77
C LEU A 302 0.02 12.45 -7.14
N PHE A 303 0.90 11.46 -7.22
CA PHE A 303 1.48 11.06 -8.51
C PHE A 303 0.50 10.24 -9.34
N THR A 304 -0.24 10.90 -10.24
CA THR A 304 -0.64 10.32 -11.53
C THR A 304 0.50 10.54 -12.52
N ILE A 305 1.00 9.47 -13.14
CA ILE A 305 2.00 9.55 -14.21
C ILE A 305 1.29 10.05 -15.48
N ASP A 306 1.36 11.35 -15.74
CA ASP A 306 1.21 11.87 -17.09
C ASP A 306 2.60 12.18 -17.65
N GLY A 307 2.90 11.56 -18.79
CA GLY A 307 4.10 11.82 -19.55
C GLY A 307 3.98 13.17 -20.23
N GLU A 308 4.56 14.20 -19.64
CA GLU A 308 5.09 15.35 -20.36
C GLU A 308 6.14 16.05 -19.49
N SER A 309 7.38 16.06 -19.98
CA SER A 309 8.52 16.75 -19.40
C SER A 309 8.23 18.25 -19.22
N GLN A 310 8.17 18.74 -17.99
CA GLN A 310 8.31 20.17 -17.70
C GLN A 310 9.22 20.43 -16.50
N ALA A 311 10.07 21.44 -16.69
CA ALA A 311 11.23 21.79 -15.88
C ALA A 311 10.91 22.03 -14.40
N HIS A 312 11.74 21.45 -13.52
CA HIS A 312 11.78 21.80 -12.11
C HIS A 312 12.39 23.21 -11.91
N GLY A 313 11.52 24.22 -11.89
CA GLY A 313 11.74 25.46 -11.18
C GLY A 313 10.94 25.41 -9.89
N GLY A 314 11.59 25.68 -8.75
CA GLY A 314 10.98 25.57 -7.43
C GLY A 314 9.79 26.50 -7.24
N ASP A 315 8.71 25.97 -6.66
CA ASP A 315 7.62 26.72 -6.05
C ASP A 315 7.09 25.91 -4.86
N HIS A 316 7.71 26.11 -3.69
CA HIS A 316 7.01 25.88 -2.44
C HIS A 316 6.04 27.06 -2.25
N PRO A 317 4.76 26.83 -1.92
CA PRO A 317 3.91 27.90 -1.45
C PRO A 317 4.53 28.51 -0.20
N ALA A 318 4.86 29.80 -0.24
CA ALA A 318 5.32 30.52 0.93
C ALA A 318 4.22 30.47 2.01
N LEU A 319 4.61 30.08 3.23
CA LEU A 319 3.78 30.19 4.43
C LEU A 319 3.22 31.63 4.53
N GLY A 320 1.90 31.79 4.48
CA GLY A 320 1.24 33.08 4.71
C GLY A 320 0.29 33.59 3.62
N GLN A 321 -0.05 32.80 2.59
CA GLN A 321 -1.25 33.09 1.80
C GLN A 321 -2.51 32.73 2.62
N PRO A 322 -3.62 33.49 2.53
CA PRO A 322 -4.88 33.09 3.15
C PRO A 322 -5.28 31.70 2.63
N GLY A 323 -5.22 30.70 3.52
CA GLY A 323 -5.73 29.37 3.25
C GLY A 323 -7.24 29.42 3.13
N SER A 324 -7.74 29.77 1.95
CA SER A 324 -9.15 29.61 1.62
C SER A 324 -9.20 28.98 0.25
N THR A 325 -9.16 27.66 0.23
CA THR A 325 -9.67 26.93 -0.91
C THR A 325 -11.11 27.38 -1.15
N PRO A 326 -11.47 27.77 -2.38
CA PRO A 326 -12.83 28.23 -2.65
C PRO A 326 -13.84 27.14 -2.26
N SER A 327 -14.88 27.52 -1.50
CA SER A 327 -16.07 26.68 -1.35
C SER A 327 -16.62 26.41 -2.74
N ASN A 328 -16.70 25.15 -3.14
CA ASN A 328 -17.17 24.75 -4.44
C ASN A 328 -18.31 23.72 -4.31
N ASP A 329 -19.53 24.24 -4.24
CA ASP A 329 -20.74 23.41 -4.12
C ASP A 329 -21.03 22.60 -5.40
N LYS A 330 -20.35 22.91 -6.51
CA LYS A 330 -20.48 22.25 -7.82
C LYS A 330 -19.11 21.91 -8.40
N PRO A 331 -18.38 20.97 -7.77
CA PRO A 331 -17.09 20.49 -8.24
C PRO A 331 -17.17 19.98 -9.68
N ALA A 332 -16.05 20.08 -10.40
CA ALA A 332 -15.96 19.60 -11.77
C ALA A 332 -15.99 18.06 -11.81
N LYS A 333 -16.59 17.47 -12.84
CA LYS A 333 -16.83 16.01 -12.89
C LYS A 333 -15.56 15.16 -12.91
N ASP A 334 -14.46 15.72 -13.40
CA ASP A 334 -13.14 15.09 -13.45
C ASP A 334 -12.43 15.11 -12.08
N THR A 335 -12.91 15.91 -11.13
CA THR A 335 -12.37 16.00 -9.77
C THR A 335 -13.22 15.22 -8.76
N LEU A 336 -14.17 14.40 -9.24
CA LEU A 336 -15.08 13.63 -8.41
C LEU A 336 -14.70 12.14 -8.38
N PRO A 337 -14.79 11.49 -7.20
CA PRO A 337 -14.71 10.04 -7.09
C PRO A 337 -15.96 9.38 -7.68
N ASP A 338 -15.92 8.06 -7.85
CA ASP A 338 -17.06 7.23 -8.21
C ASP A 338 -17.16 6.10 -7.17
N LEU A 339 -18.05 6.25 -6.19
CA LEU A 339 -18.11 5.33 -5.05
C LEU A 339 -18.99 4.14 -5.41
N VAL A 340 -18.48 2.95 -5.16
CA VAL A 340 -19.13 1.71 -5.57
C VAL A 340 -19.17 0.76 -4.38
N SER A 341 -20.37 0.29 -4.04
CA SER A 341 -20.50 -0.78 -3.07
C SER A 341 -20.33 -2.12 -3.77
N VAL A 342 -19.47 -3.00 -3.23
CA VAL A 342 -19.44 -4.41 -3.65
C VAL A 342 -20.27 -5.27 -2.69
N PRO A 343 -20.76 -6.45 -3.14
CA PRO A 343 -21.53 -7.33 -2.28
C PRO A 343 -20.74 -7.80 -1.05
N ALA A 344 -21.46 -7.96 0.06
CA ALA A 344 -20.91 -8.55 1.29
C ALA A 344 -20.28 -9.94 1.07
N TRP A 345 -19.25 -10.26 1.86
CA TRP A 345 -18.51 -11.53 1.81
C TRP A 345 -17.98 -11.93 3.19
N GLN A 346 -17.35 -13.11 3.31
CA GLN A 346 -17.00 -13.72 4.61
C GLN A 346 -18.15 -13.66 5.63
N ILE A 347 -19.34 -14.00 5.15
CA ILE A 347 -20.59 -13.96 5.89
C ILE A 347 -20.68 -15.18 6.78
N GLY A 348 -20.77 -14.92 8.08
CA GLY A 348 -20.89 -15.92 9.11
C GLY A 348 -22.07 -15.64 10.04
N SER A 349 -22.18 -16.48 11.06
CA SER A 349 -23.03 -16.20 12.19
C SER A 349 -22.24 -16.40 13.47
N GLU A 350 -22.42 -15.48 14.42
CA GLU A 350 -21.80 -15.55 15.74
C GLU A 350 -22.87 -15.45 16.83
N ARG A 351 -22.45 -15.74 18.05
CA ARG A 351 -23.26 -15.52 19.25
C ARG A 351 -22.43 -14.76 20.27
N ASP A 352 -22.80 -13.50 20.49
CA ASP A 352 -22.13 -12.60 21.42
C ASP A 352 -23.15 -12.00 22.39
N GLY A 353 -22.80 -11.93 23.69
CA GLY A 353 -23.70 -11.41 24.73
C GLY A 353 -25.08 -12.10 24.80
N GLY A 354 -25.18 -13.34 24.31
CA GLY A 354 -26.45 -14.08 24.20
C GLY A 354 -27.33 -13.70 22.99
N VAL A 355 -26.83 -12.86 22.10
CA VAL A 355 -27.50 -12.40 20.87
C VAL A 355 -26.88 -13.13 19.67
N ASP A 356 -27.73 -13.72 18.82
CA ASP A 356 -27.25 -14.26 17.55
C ASP A 356 -27.12 -13.13 16.52
N ARG A 357 -26.01 -13.11 15.78
CA ARG A 357 -25.70 -12.06 14.82
C ARG A 357 -25.28 -12.62 13.47
N LEU A 358 -25.55 -11.88 12.40
CA LEU A 358 -25.06 -12.15 11.04
C LEU A 358 -23.86 -11.25 10.77
N THR A 359 -22.68 -11.86 10.72
CA THR A 359 -21.42 -11.17 10.47
C THR A 359 -21.16 -11.11 8.97
N PHE A 360 -20.42 -10.10 8.53
CA PHE A 360 -20.07 -9.91 7.12
C PHE A 360 -18.95 -8.90 6.97
N ASN A 361 -18.22 -8.94 5.87
CA ASN A 361 -17.36 -7.84 5.43
C ASN A 361 -18.15 -6.94 4.48
N ALA A 362 -18.03 -5.62 4.69
CA ALA A 362 -18.43 -4.60 3.74
C ALA A 362 -17.19 -4.10 3.00
N HIS A 363 -17.32 -3.81 1.70
CA HIS A 363 -16.22 -3.33 0.89
C HIS A 363 -16.72 -2.29 -0.12
N GLU A 364 -16.25 -1.07 0.06
CA GLU A 364 -16.61 0.10 -0.72
C GLU A 364 -15.36 0.60 -1.44
N TRP A 365 -15.45 0.86 -2.74
CA TRP A 365 -14.29 1.25 -3.53
C TRP A 365 -14.54 2.45 -4.42
N ASN A 366 -13.45 3.15 -4.75
CA ASN A 366 -13.48 4.31 -5.61
C ASN A 366 -13.04 3.94 -7.03
N ALA A 367 -14.00 3.93 -7.97
CA ALA A 367 -13.75 3.67 -9.39
C ALA A 367 -13.12 4.85 -10.15
N GLY A 368 -12.91 5.98 -9.47
CA GLY A 368 -12.19 7.15 -9.98
C GLY A 368 -13.03 8.08 -10.88
N PRO A 369 -12.36 9.05 -11.53
CA PRO A 369 -10.92 9.16 -11.68
C PRO A 369 -10.21 9.90 -10.55
N ALA A 370 -10.93 10.62 -9.69
CA ALA A 370 -10.32 11.38 -8.60
C ALA A 370 -10.38 10.60 -7.27
N PRO A 371 -9.44 10.85 -6.33
CA PRO A 371 -9.54 10.31 -4.98
C PRO A 371 -10.76 10.91 -4.25
N LEU A 372 -11.31 10.17 -3.30
CA LEU A 372 -12.14 10.75 -2.24
C LEU A 372 -11.20 11.23 -1.14
N VAL A 373 -11.22 12.52 -0.83
CA VAL A 373 -10.47 13.12 0.28
C VAL A 373 -11.45 13.82 1.20
N VAL A 374 -11.53 13.37 2.46
CA VAL A 374 -12.36 13.99 3.49
C VAL A 374 -11.48 14.40 4.66
N GLU A 375 -11.67 15.61 5.17
CA GLU A 375 -10.95 16.06 6.36
C GLU A 375 -11.89 16.51 7.45
N GLY A 376 -11.53 16.15 8.68
CA GLY A 376 -12.21 16.58 9.90
C GLY A 376 -11.50 17.74 10.56
N TYR A 377 -12.27 18.69 11.08
CA TYR A 377 -11.78 19.82 11.85
C TYR A 377 -12.50 19.90 13.20
N ARG A 378 -11.75 19.71 14.29
CA ARG A 378 -12.29 19.79 15.65
C ARG A 378 -12.44 21.23 16.09
N ARG A 379 -13.59 21.57 16.66
CA ARG A 379 -13.83 22.89 17.28
C ARG A 379 -13.70 22.80 18.80
N GLY A 380 -12.60 23.33 19.32
CA GLY A 380 -12.33 23.31 20.76
C GLY A 380 -12.32 21.89 21.33
N ALA A 381 -13.03 21.68 22.45
CA ALA A 381 -13.18 20.37 23.10
C ALA A 381 -14.40 19.57 22.61
N GLY A 382 -14.92 19.85 21.40
CA GLY A 382 -16.09 19.14 20.87
C GLY A 382 -15.82 17.67 20.56
N GLU A 383 -16.77 16.78 20.87
CA GLU A 383 -16.67 15.32 20.58
C GLU A 383 -17.05 14.97 19.12
N VAL A 384 -17.30 15.98 18.29
CA VAL A 384 -17.66 15.84 16.87
C VAL A 384 -16.87 16.88 16.07
N MET A 385 -16.29 16.46 14.94
CA MET A 385 -15.64 17.34 13.98
C MET A 385 -16.59 17.71 12.84
N ASP A 386 -16.47 18.92 12.32
CA ASP A 386 -17.01 19.24 11.00
C ASP A 386 -16.13 18.61 9.94
N ALA A 387 -16.74 17.94 8.95
CA ALA A 387 -16.00 17.35 7.85
C ALA A 387 -16.22 18.11 6.53
N TYR A 388 -15.21 18.07 5.67
CA TYR A 388 -15.18 18.71 4.37
C TYR A 388 -14.59 17.75 3.34
N GLN A 389 -15.21 17.69 2.16
CA GLN A 389 -14.65 17.00 1.01
C GLN A 389 -13.75 17.95 0.24
N PHE A 390 -12.56 17.48 -0.12
CA PHE A 390 -11.57 18.23 -0.87
C PHE A 390 -11.43 17.66 -2.28
N PHE A 391 -11.33 18.55 -3.27
CA PHE A 391 -11.24 18.21 -4.68
C PHE A 391 -9.87 18.56 -5.22
N TYR A 392 -9.29 17.64 -5.99
CA TYR A 392 -7.94 17.78 -6.53
C TYR A 392 -7.94 17.65 -8.05
N ARG A 393 -7.02 18.37 -8.69
CA ARG A 393 -6.64 18.21 -10.08
C ARG A 393 -5.13 18.33 -10.18
N ASP A 394 -4.47 17.36 -10.80
CA ASP A 394 -3.00 17.33 -10.99
C ASP A 394 -2.23 17.55 -9.68
N GLY A 395 -2.71 16.91 -8.60
CA GLY A 395 -2.16 17.04 -7.25
C GLY A 395 -2.38 18.37 -6.55
N LYS A 396 -3.07 19.32 -7.19
CA LYS A 396 -3.42 20.63 -6.62
C LYS A 396 -4.86 20.62 -6.13
N GLU A 397 -5.06 21.15 -4.95
CA GLU A 397 -6.40 21.39 -4.40
C GLU A 397 -7.10 22.48 -5.22
N VAL A 398 -8.30 22.20 -5.71
CA VAL A 398 -9.07 23.10 -6.59
C VAL A 398 -10.42 23.51 -6.00
N GLY A 399 -10.80 22.97 -4.85
CA GLY A 399 -12.05 23.28 -4.20
C GLY A 399 -12.27 22.43 -2.96
N SER A 400 -13.16 22.87 -2.08
CA SER A 400 -13.69 22.04 -1.00
C SER A 400 -15.15 22.37 -0.73
N THR A 401 -15.85 21.47 -0.05
CA THR A 401 -17.24 21.68 0.37
C THR A 401 -17.49 20.96 1.67
N ARG A 402 -18.38 21.48 2.52
CA ARG A 402 -18.70 20.83 3.80
C ARG A 402 -19.43 19.51 3.52
N THR A 403 -18.92 18.41 4.05
CA THR A 403 -19.53 17.08 3.92
C THR A 403 -19.61 16.43 5.30
N GLY A 404 -20.82 16.18 5.80
CA GLY A 404 -21.02 15.43 7.04
C GLY A 404 -20.27 15.93 8.27
N THR A 405 -19.90 14.98 9.12
CA THR A 405 -19.19 15.17 10.40
C THR A 405 -18.38 13.92 10.72
N MET A 406 -17.36 14.04 11.58
CA MET A 406 -16.65 12.88 12.13
C MET A 406 -16.87 12.76 13.64
N LYS A 407 -16.88 11.53 14.15
CA LYS A 407 -17.03 11.25 15.58
C LYS A 407 -16.01 10.21 16.02
N TYR A 408 -15.44 10.44 17.20
CA TYR A 408 -14.58 9.46 17.86
C TYR A 408 -15.38 8.25 18.31
N HIS A 409 -14.91 7.06 17.98
CA HIS A 409 -15.48 5.82 18.49
C HIS A 409 -14.67 5.37 19.72
N ASP A 410 -15.30 5.39 20.89
CA ASP A 410 -14.65 5.08 22.17
C ASP A 410 -14.91 3.60 22.50
N ALA A 411 -14.30 2.71 21.71
CA ALA A 411 -14.37 1.26 21.86
C ALA A 411 -12.98 0.63 21.67
N PRO A 412 -12.61 -0.42 22.44
CA PRO A 412 -11.25 -0.99 22.39
C PRO A 412 -10.78 -1.41 21.00
N GLU A 413 -11.71 -1.85 20.13
CA GLU A 413 -11.39 -2.33 18.77
C GLU A 413 -11.41 -1.21 17.71
N HIS A 414 -11.79 0.02 18.09
CA HIS A 414 -12.04 1.14 17.17
C HIS A 414 -11.73 2.49 17.84
N ASP A 415 -10.56 2.61 18.47
CA ASP A 415 -10.13 3.79 19.22
C ASP A 415 -9.64 4.93 18.29
N HIS A 416 -10.51 5.39 17.39
CA HIS A 416 -10.19 6.38 16.37
C HIS A 416 -11.44 7.14 15.86
N TRP A 417 -11.22 8.19 15.07
CA TRP A 417 -12.28 8.98 14.43
C TRP A 417 -12.84 8.29 13.19
N HIS A 418 -14.16 8.40 13.00
CA HIS A 418 -14.84 7.93 11.80
C HIS A 418 -15.61 9.06 11.11
N PHE A 419 -15.58 9.12 9.79
CA PHE A 419 -16.57 9.83 8.98
C PHE A 419 -17.95 9.19 9.13
N LEU A 420 -18.94 9.99 9.55
CA LEU A 420 -20.31 9.53 9.70
C LEU A 420 -20.99 9.43 8.32
N ASP A 421 -21.86 8.42 8.17
CA ASP A 421 -22.69 8.17 6.98
C ASP A 421 -21.93 7.76 5.70
N PHE A 422 -20.81 7.04 5.83
CA PHE A 422 -20.12 6.52 4.64
C PHE A 422 -20.90 5.40 3.96
N ALA A 423 -21.41 4.44 4.73
CA ALA A 423 -22.17 3.31 4.23
C ALA A 423 -23.34 2.97 5.17
N SER A 424 -24.38 2.37 4.62
CA SER A 424 -25.50 1.81 5.37
C SER A 424 -25.72 0.35 5.01
N TYR A 425 -26.13 -0.45 5.99
CA TYR A 425 -26.39 -1.86 5.81
C TYR A 425 -27.78 -2.23 6.31
N GLU A 426 -28.52 -2.88 5.43
CA GLU A 426 -29.88 -3.33 5.66
C GLU A 426 -29.97 -4.82 5.35
N LEU A 427 -30.53 -5.60 6.28
CA LEU A 427 -31.01 -6.94 5.95
C LEU A 427 -32.44 -6.78 5.43
N VAL A 428 -32.67 -7.20 4.20
CA VAL A 428 -33.97 -7.08 3.54
C VAL A 428 -34.49 -8.44 3.09
N LYS A 429 -35.80 -8.57 2.96
CA LYS A 429 -36.42 -9.73 2.30
C LYS A 429 -36.21 -9.67 0.78
N PRO A 430 -36.47 -10.75 0.03
CA PRO A 430 -36.32 -10.75 -1.42
C PRO A 430 -37.15 -9.69 -2.16
N ASP A 431 -38.28 -9.29 -1.57
CA ASP A 431 -39.15 -8.21 -2.06
C ASP A 431 -38.66 -6.78 -1.73
N GLY A 432 -37.55 -6.66 -0.99
CA GLY A 432 -36.96 -5.38 -0.58
C GLY A 432 -37.47 -4.83 0.75
N SER A 433 -38.40 -5.52 1.43
CA SER A 433 -38.87 -5.06 2.74
C SER A 433 -37.78 -5.18 3.82
N LEU A 434 -37.57 -4.12 4.58
CA LEU A 434 -36.58 -4.04 5.65
C LEU A 434 -36.91 -5.06 6.75
N VAL A 435 -35.88 -5.80 7.19
CA VAL A 435 -35.95 -6.71 8.33
C VAL A 435 -35.26 -6.08 9.54
N THR A 436 -34.01 -5.65 9.36
CA THR A 436 -33.22 -4.99 10.41
C THR A 436 -32.04 -4.24 9.77
N THR A 437 -31.42 -3.33 10.50
CA THR A 437 -30.21 -2.61 10.09
C THR A 437 -29.02 -3.05 10.94
N SER A 438 -27.81 -2.84 10.44
CA SER A 438 -26.58 -2.95 11.24
C SER A 438 -26.37 -1.65 12.05
N GLY A 439 -25.60 -1.76 13.14
CA GLY A 439 -25.22 -0.63 13.99
C GLY A 439 -24.08 0.24 13.44
N LYS A 440 -23.35 -0.20 12.40
CA LYS A 440 -22.22 0.58 11.85
C LYS A 440 -22.66 1.41 10.63
N GLN A 441 -22.39 2.70 10.71
CA GLN A 441 -22.65 3.67 9.63
C GLN A 441 -21.46 4.62 9.41
N SER A 442 -20.36 4.43 10.14
CA SER A 442 -19.20 5.31 10.13
C SER A 442 -17.90 4.53 10.00
N TRP A 443 -16.97 5.06 9.21
CA TRP A 443 -15.72 4.44 8.79
C TRP A 443 -14.58 5.43 8.94
N CYS A 444 -13.38 4.94 9.22
CA CYS A 444 -12.17 5.65 8.83
C CYS A 444 -11.80 5.22 7.39
N LEU A 445 -11.69 6.15 6.44
CA LEU A 445 -11.39 5.80 5.05
C LEU A 445 -9.90 5.52 4.85
N VAL A 446 -9.56 4.23 4.68
CA VAL A 446 -8.19 3.77 4.41
C VAL A 446 -8.22 2.75 3.25
N PRO A 447 -7.33 2.88 2.26
CA PRO A 447 -7.22 1.89 1.19
C PRO A 447 -6.66 0.57 1.72
N THR A 448 -7.52 -0.41 1.94
CA THR A 448 -7.12 -1.74 2.41
C THR A 448 -6.82 -2.70 1.27
N ASP A 449 -7.59 -2.62 0.17
CA ASP A 449 -7.50 -3.60 -0.92
C ASP A 449 -7.53 -2.95 -2.31
N PRO A 450 -6.70 -3.44 -3.26
CA PRO A 450 -6.81 -3.04 -4.65
C PRO A 450 -8.08 -3.65 -5.27
N VAL A 451 -8.86 -2.84 -6.01
CA VAL A 451 -10.02 -3.33 -6.76
C VAL A 451 -9.78 -3.29 -8.25
N ASP A 452 -9.34 -2.16 -8.80
CA ASP A 452 -9.00 -2.05 -10.22
C ASP A 452 -7.91 -1.00 -10.42
N LEU A 453 -6.65 -1.41 -10.33
CA LEU A 453 -5.49 -0.52 -10.49
C LEU A 453 -5.26 -0.07 -11.95
N SER A 454 -6.16 -0.42 -12.85
CA SER A 454 -6.11 -0.03 -14.27
C SER A 454 -7.08 1.08 -14.64
N VAL A 455 -7.90 1.56 -13.70
CA VAL A 455 -8.80 2.70 -13.94
C VAL A 455 -8.00 4.00 -14.08
N PRO A 456 -8.50 5.00 -14.83
CA PRO A 456 -7.88 6.32 -14.88
C PRO A 456 -7.73 6.92 -13.49
N GLY A 457 -6.58 7.50 -13.20
CA GLY A 457 -6.28 8.12 -11.90
C GLY A 457 -6.00 7.13 -10.77
N ALA A 458 -5.93 5.82 -11.04
CA ALA A 458 -5.63 4.83 -10.01
C ALA A 458 -4.28 5.13 -9.32
N ALA A 459 -4.30 5.19 -7.98
CA ALA A 459 -3.08 5.29 -7.22
C ALA A 459 -2.46 3.90 -7.09
N TRP A 460 -1.25 3.69 -7.58
CA TRP A 460 -0.60 2.38 -7.47
C TRP A 460 0.06 2.15 -6.11
N ARG A 461 0.34 3.22 -5.38
CA ARG A 461 0.91 3.20 -4.03
C ARG A 461 0.03 4.00 -3.07
N PRO A 462 -0.95 3.38 -2.43
CA PRO A 462 -1.86 4.09 -1.53
C PRO A 462 -1.13 4.67 -0.32
N GLU A 463 -0.01 4.08 0.10
CA GLU A 463 0.77 4.58 1.24
C GLU A 463 1.37 5.96 0.94
N ALA A 464 1.53 6.31 -0.34
CA ALA A 464 2.02 7.61 -0.77
C ALA A 464 0.94 8.71 -0.78
N THR A 465 -0.33 8.39 -0.48
CA THR A 465 -1.42 9.38 -0.53
C THR A 465 -1.59 10.21 0.74
N GLY A 466 -0.68 10.07 1.72
CA GLY A 466 -0.71 10.85 2.97
C GLY A 466 -1.72 10.30 3.97
N LEU A 467 -1.50 9.05 4.40
CA LEU A 467 -2.32 8.34 5.39
C LEU A 467 -1.84 8.55 6.83
N ASP A 468 -0.82 9.37 7.04
CA ASP A 468 -0.16 9.62 8.33
C ASP A 468 -1.11 10.19 9.40
N SER A 469 -2.16 10.89 8.97
CA SER A 469 -3.21 11.41 9.85
C SER A 469 -4.53 10.64 9.77
N ALA A 470 -4.58 9.55 8.99
CA ALA A 470 -5.79 8.77 8.84
C ALA A 470 -6.20 8.16 10.19
N CYS A 471 -7.51 8.11 10.43
CA CYS A 471 -8.16 7.60 11.63
C CYS A 471 -7.89 8.40 12.91
N GLY A 472 -6.68 8.91 13.19
CA GLY A 472 -6.36 9.87 14.26
C GLY A 472 -6.70 9.42 15.71
N ASP A 473 -5.86 9.77 16.67
CA ASP A 473 -6.18 9.51 18.09
C ASP A 473 -7.23 10.50 18.65
N ARG A 474 -7.69 10.26 19.88
CA ARG A 474 -8.72 11.10 20.53
C ARG A 474 -8.36 12.58 20.62
N SER A 475 -7.09 12.92 20.68
CA SER A 475 -6.59 14.29 20.78
C SER A 475 -6.53 15.04 19.44
N ALA A 476 -6.74 14.33 18.31
CA ALA A 476 -6.68 14.92 16.99
C ALA A 476 -7.53 16.19 16.89
N LEU A 477 -6.89 17.27 16.41
CA LEU A 477 -7.56 18.54 16.09
C LEU A 477 -7.98 18.59 14.62
N TRP A 478 -7.30 17.81 13.80
CA TRP A 478 -7.48 17.66 12.36
C TRP A 478 -7.07 16.25 11.98
N LEU A 479 -7.72 15.70 10.96
CA LEU A 479 -7.34 14.46 10.32
C LEU A 479 -7.79 14.45 8.86
N ARG A 480 -7.10 13.67 8.03
CA ARG A 480 -7.45 13.44 6.63
C ARG A 480 -7.63 11.95 6.37
N GLU A 481 -8.77 11.60 5.79
CA GLU A 481 -9.08 10.25 5.34
C GLU A 481 -9.15 10.25 3.80
N VAL A 482 -8.51 9.27 3.16
CA VAL A 482 -8.35 9.22 1.70
C VAL A 482 -8.73 7.84 1.20
N LEU A 483 -9.65 7.78 0.23
CA LEU A 483 -9.90 6.59 -0.58
C LEU A 483 -9.44 6.86 -2.03
N PRO A 484 -8.23 6.44 -2.41
CA PRO A 484 -7.68 6.65 -3.74
C PRO A 484 -8.47 5.90 -4.82
N ALA A 485 -8.44 6.42 -6.05
CA ALA A 485 -9.03 5.70 -7.17
C ALA A 485 -8.35 4.34 -7.37
N GLY A 486 -9.13 3.32 -7.74
CA GLY A 486 -8.70 1.93 -7.90
C GLY A 486 -8.67 1.12 -6.60
N TRP A 487 -8.83 1.75 -5.44
CA TRP A 487 -8.79 1.11 -4.12
C TRP A 487 -10.16 1.02 -3.48
N GLY A 488 -10.33 -0.02 -2.68
CA GLY A 488 -11.43 -0.15 -1.74
C GLY A 488 -10.94 -0.19 -0.30
N ASP A 489 -11.93 -0.03 0.56
CA ASP A 489 -11.79 -0.08 2.00
C ASP A 489 -12.70 -1.21 2.50
N THR A 490 -12.15 -2.14 3.26
CA THR A 490 -12.84 -3.33 3.77
C THR A 490 -13.01 -3.23 5.27
N TYR A 491 -14.25 -3.34 5.74
CA TYR A 491 -14.54 -3.44 7.16
C TYR A 491 -15.34 -4.69 7.49
N SER A 492 -14.77 -5.48 8.38
CA SER A 492 -15.46 -6.60 8.99
C SER A 492 -16.46 -6.14 10.05
N GLN A 493 -17.65 -6.73 9.99
CA GLN A 493 -18.79 -6.39 10.83
C GLN A 493 -19.06 -7.56 11.79
N TYR A 494 -18.61 -7.37 13.03
CA TYR A 494 -18.83 -8.29 14.15
C TYR A 494 -19.51 -7.55 15.31
N GLN A 495 -19.96 -8.30 16.31
CA GLN A 495 -20.58 -7.78 17.52
C GLN A 495 -21.66 -6.73 17.21
N THR A 496 -21.63 -5.56 17.86
CA THR A 496 -22.61 -4.48 17.68
C THR A 496 -22.69 -3.92 16.25
N GLN A 497 -21.70 -4.22 15.41
CA GLN A 497 -21.65 -3.82 14.01
C GLN A 497 -22.30 -4.87 13.08
N ALA A 498 -22.50 -6.10 13.55
CA ALA A 498 -23.22 -7.13 12.80
C ALA A 498 -24.75 -6.97 12.91
N PHE A 499 -25.51 -7.60 12.00
CA PHE A 499 -26.97 -7.57 12.10
C PHE A 499 -27.46 -8.42 13.26
N ASN A 500 -28.30 -7.85 14.14
CA ASN A 500 -28.97 -8.62 15.18
C ASN A 500 -30.04 -9.54 14.55
N LEU A 501 -29.90 -10.85 14.75
CA LEU A 501 -30.83 -11.86 14.24
C LEU A 501 -31.93 -12.25 15.24
N THR A 502 -32.01 -11.58 16.40
CA THR A 502 -33.05 -11.84 17.40
C THR A 502 -34.43 -11.64 16.78
N GLY A 503 -35.26 -12.69 16.79
CA GLY A 503 -36.60 -12.66 16.22
C GLY A 503 -36.68 -12.72 14.70
N VAL A 504 -35.55 -12.81 13.99
CA VAL A 504 -35.52 -12.98 12.52
C VAL A 504 -35.79 -14.45 12.16
N PRO A 505 -36.90 -14.76 11.44
CA PRO A 505 -37.22 -16.14 11.08
C PRO A 505 -36.20 -16.77 10.11
N ASN A 506 -36.19 -18.11 10.04
CA ASN A 506 -35.48 -18.81 8.97
C ASN A 506 -36.06 -18.45 7.60
N GLY A 507 -35.21 -18.31 6.60
CA GLY A 507 -35.64 -17.89 5.27
C GLY A 507 -34.51 -17.34 4.42
N THR A 508 -34.87 -16.90 3.21
CA THR A 508 -33.95 -16.23 2.28
C THR A 508 -34.08 -14.73 2.45
N TYR A 509 -32.93 -14.05 2.57
CA TYR A 509 -32.81 -12.61 2.72
C TYR A 509 -31.70 -12.08 1.81
N LYS A 510 -31.54 -10.77 1.77
CA LYS A 510 -30.41 -10.10 1.12
C LYS A 510 -29.78 -9.11 2.09
N ILE A 511 -28.47 -9.12 2.21
CA ILE A 511 -27.71 -8.00 2.75
C ILE A 511 -27.67 -6.96 1.64
N LYS A 512 -28.23 -5.77 1.90
CA LYS A 512 -28.16 -4.60 1.04
C LYS A 512 -27.14 -3.65 1.64
N ILE A 513 -26.13 -3.29 0.87
CA ILE A 513 -25.15 -2.28 1.24
C ILE A 513 -25.35 -1.07 0.34
N THR A 514 -25.33 0.13 0.92
CA THR A 514 -25.43 1.39 0.18
C THR A 514 -24.32 2.33 0.63
N VAL A 515 -23.40 2.67 -0.27
CA VAL A 515 -22.38 3.71 -0.06
C VAL A 515 -22.95 5.10 -0.32
N ASN A 516 -22.47 6.10 0.41
CA ASN A 516 -22.98 7.48 0.39
C ASN A 516 -24.52 7.55 0.45
N PRO A 517 -25.17 6.87 1.42
CA PRO A 517 -26.62 6.67 1.42
C PRO A 517 -27.41 7.98 1.53
N ASN A 518 -26.83 9.01 2.13
CA ASN A 518 -27.45 10.32 2.32
C ASN A 518 -27.11 11.33 1.21
N GLY A 519 -26.21 10.98 0.28
CA GLY A 519 -25.75 11.89 -0.78
C GLY A 519 -24.93 13.09 -0.27
N ASN A 520 -24.30 12.94 0.90
CA ASN A 520 -23.47 13.99 1.51
C ASN A 520 -22.12 14.13 0.80
N LEU A 521 -21.58 13.04 0.25
CA LEU A 521 -20.37 13.05 -0.55
C LEU A 521 -20.73 13.38 -2.01
N HIS A 522 -19.93 14.23 -2.63
CA HIS A 522 -20.01 14.50 -4.06
C HIS A 522 -19.26 13.40 -4.80
N GLU A 523 -19.95 12.76 -5.73
CA GLU A 523 -19.43 11.69 -6.58
C GLU A 523 -20.02 11.80 -8.00
N ARG A 524 -19.44 11.06 -8.94
CA ARG A 524 -19.79 11.15 -10.36
C ARG A 524 -21.18 10.62 -10.68
N THR A 525 -21.63 9.62 -9.95
CA THR A 525 -22.87 8.89 -10.18
C THR A 525 -23.29 8.18 -8.91
N THR A 526 -24.59 8.00 -8.70
CA THR A 526 -25.12 7.18 -7.60
C THR A 526 -25.70 5.84 -8.06
N ALA A 527 -25.61 5.54 -9.36
CA ALA A 527 -26.24 4.39 -10.00
C ALA A 527 -25.65 3.02 -9.58
N ASN A 528 -24.49 3.04 -8.94
CA ASN A 528 -23.65 1.91 -8.54
C ASN A 528 -23.40 1.89 -7.01
N ASN A 529 -24.12 2.72 -6.25
CA ASN A 529 -23.93 2.81 -4.81
C ASN A 529 -24.54 1.64 -4.04
N VAL A 530 -25.45 0.88 -4.65
CA VAL A 530 -26.20 -0.19 -3.99
C VAL A 530 -25.75 -1.56 -4.46
N SER A 531 -25.39 -2.42 -3.52
CA SER A 531 -25.09 -3.83 -3.76
C SER A 531 -26.02 -4.75 -2.94
N TYR A 532 -26.18 -5.99 -3.41
CA TYR A 532 -26.98 -7.00 -2.74
C TYR A 532 -26.23 -8.34 -2.67
N ARG A 533 -26.29 -8.99 -1.50
CA ARG A 533 -25.80 -10.35 -1.29
C ARG A 533 -26.89 -11.24 -0.69
N THR A 534 -27.27 -12.30 -1.39
CA THR A 534 -28.29 -13.25 -0.90
C THR A 534 -27.73 -14.10 0.24
N VAL A 535 -28.49 -14.26 1.31
CA VAL A 535 -28.17 -15.17 2.43
C VAL A 535 -29.39 -16.03 2.77
N VAL A 536 -29.15 -17.28 3.17
CA VAL A 536 -30.19 -18.20 3.64
C VAL A 536 -29.95 -18.49 5.11
N LEU A 537 -30.83 -17.96 5.96
CA LEU A 537 -30.77 -18.11 7.41
C LEU A 537 -31.50 -19.39 7.85
N GLY A 538 -30.83 -20.19 8.66
CA GLY A 538 -31.32 -21.43 9.23
C GLY A 538 -31.00 -21.59 10.71
N GLY A 539 -31.14 -22.82 11.20
CA GLY A 539 -30.86 -23.15 12.60
C GLY A 539 -31.94 -22.70 13.58
N ARG A 540 -31.57 -22.66 14.86
CA ARG A 540 -32.45 -22.30 15.99
C ARG A 540 -31.84 -21.13 16.77
N PRO A 541 -32.61 -20.39 17.59
CA PRO A 541 -32.04 -19.40 18.50
C PRO A 541 -30.91 -20.01 19.35
N GLY A 542 -29.78 -19.32 19.44
CA GLY A 542 -28.54 -19.79 20.08
C GLY A 542 -27.64 -20.67 19.21
N ALA A 543 -28.08 -21.04 18.02
CA ALA A 543 -27.33 -21.87 17.06
C ALA A 543 -27.84 -21.60 15.64
N ARG A 544 -27.72 -20.33 15.20
CA ARG A 544 -28.05 -19.91 13.83
C ARG A 544 -27.07 -20.52 12.85
N THR A 545 -27.52 -20.73 11.61
CA THR A 545 -26.65 -21.10 10.49
C THR A 545 -26.92 -20.18 9.32
N VAL A 546 -25.91 -19.96 8.49
CA VAL A 546 -26.01 -19.20 7.25
C VAL A 546 -25.48 -20.02 6.09
N LYS A 547 -26.16 -19.93 4.94
CA LYS A 547 -25.65 -20.40 3.65
C LYS A 547 -25.67 -19.24 2.66
N VAL A 548 -24.63 -19.12 1.86
CA VAL A 548 -24.47 -18.03 0.90
C VAL A 548 -24.23 -18.63 -0.49
N PRO A 549 -25.01 -18.26 -1.51
CA PRO A 549 -24.74 -18.69 -2.88
C PRO A 549 -23.41 -18.11 -3.40
N PRO A 550 -22.66 -18.82 -4.25
CA PRO A 550 -21.41 -18.30 -4.84
C PRO A 550 -21.57 -16.93 -5.51
N TYR A 551 -20.62 -16.02 -5.28
CA TYR A 551 -20.55 -14.74 -6.00
C TYR A 551 -19.83 -14.95 -7.33
N GLN A 552 -20.51 -14.69 -8.45
CA GLN A 552 -19.93 -14.88 -9.79
C GLN A 552 -19.27 -16.25 -10.00
N GLY A 553 -19.73 -17.31 -9.33
CA GLY A 553 -19.17 -18.66 -9.44
C GLY A 553 -18.02 -18.98 -8.48
N VAL A 554 -17.59 -18.06 -7.61
CA VAL A 554 -16.63 -18.33 -6.53
C VAL A 554 -17.32 -18.32 -5.16
N ASP A 555 -16.84 -19.16 -4.25
CA ASP A 555 -17.22 -19.11 -2.85
C ASP A 555 -16.38 -18.03 -2.16
N THR A 556 -17.02 -16.94 -1.76
CA THR A 556 -16.35 -15.81 -1.08
C THR A 556 -16.41 -15.92 0.44
N GLU A 557 -16.94 -17.04 0.96
CA GLU A 557 -17.07 -17.27 2.39
C GLU A 557 -15.91 -18.10 2.96
N VAL A 558 -15.03 -18.60 2.08
CA VAL A 558 -13.76 -19.21 2.48
C VAL A 558 -12.68 -18.13 2.60
N PRO A 559 -11.70 -18.29 3.52
CA PRO A 559 -10.53 -17.42 3.57
C PRO A 559 -9.85 -17.36 2.21
N VAL A 560 -9.35 -16.18 1.84
CA VAL A 560 -8.38 -16.06 0.75
C VAL A 560 -7.12 -16.74 1.27
N THR A 561 -6.81 -17.94 0.79
CA THR A 561 -5.59 -18.64 1.20
C THR A 561 -4.39 -17.91 0.62
N GLU A 562 -3.54 -17.32 1.47
CA GLU A 562 -2.16 -17.03 1.09
C GLU A 562 -1.44 -18.39 0.98
N GLU A 563 -1.07 -18.81 -0.23
CA GLU A 563 -0.31 -20.05 -0.47
C GLU A 563 1.21 -19.86 -0.38
#